data_AF-A0A949CQ62-F1
#
_entry.id   AF-A0A949CQ62-F1
#
_cell.length_a   1.000
_cell.length_b   1.000
_cell.length_c   1.000
_cell.angle_alpha   90.00
_cell.angle_beta   90.00
_cell.angle_gamma   90.00
#
_symmetry.space_group_name_H-M   'P 1'
#
loop_
_entity.id
_entity.type
_entity.pdbx_description
1 polymer ?
#
loop_
_entity_poly.entity_id
_entity_poly.type
_entity_poly.pdbx_seq_one_letter_code
_entity_poly.pdbx_strand_id
1 'polypeptide(L)'
;MSKSNTSASVSPAGSPLSIEQLQSKYDELNHKKIEADTRHRLTLAELEKLRTQAKAMWGTDDIEELKLKLVQMQHENEERRAKYQSQLESIESELAEIETQHRLAQDQA
;
A
#
# COMPACT_ATOMS: atom_id res chain seq x y z
N MET A 1 -40.65 59.68 -9.65
CA MET A 1 -41.41 58.78 -10.55
C MET A 1 -40.39 58.03 -11.38
N SER A 2 -40.01 56.79 -11.02
CA SER A 2 -40.59 55.52 -11.55
C SER A 2 -40.17 55.33 -13.02
N LYS A 3 -39.47 54.28 -13.48
CA LYS A 3 -39.31 52.86 -13.10
C LYS A 3 -37.96 52.38 -13.70
N SER A 4 -37.04 51.71 -12.98
CA SER A 4 -36.92 50.24 -12.80
C SER A 4 -36.89 49.44 -14.11
N ASN A 5 -35.81 48.66 -14.34
CA ASN A 5 -35.78 47.18 -14.48
C ASN A 5 -34.60 46.74 -15.38
N THR A 6 -33.48 46.28 -14.81
CA THR A 6 -33.16 44.84 -14.62
C THR A 6 -33.54 43.97 -15.83
N SER A 7 -32.57 43.70 -16.70
CA SER A 7 -32.54 42.47 -17.50
C SER A 7 -31.33 41.65 -17.07
N ALA A 8 -31.51 41.00 -15.92
CA ALA A 8 -30.80 39.78 -15.62
C ALA A 8 -31.06 38.80 -16.77
N SER A 9 -30.01 38.37 -17.46
CA SER A 9 -30.03 37.20 -18.33
C SER A 9 -30.21 35.96 -17.45
N VAL A 10 -31.44 35.75 -16.98
CA VAL A 10 -31.86 34.50 -16.38
C VAL A 10 -31.92 33.49 -17.53
N SER A 11 -30.93 32.60 -17.58
CA SER A 11 -31.01 31.37 -18.36
C SER A 11 -32.29 30.63 -17.97
N PRO A 12 -33.22 30.35 -18.92
CA PRO A 12 -34.36 29.53 -18.60
C PRO A 12 -33.88 28.07 -18.50
N ALA A 13 -33.93 27.53 -17.29
CA ALA A 13 -34.03 26.10 -17.10
C ALA A 13 -35.28 25.59 -17.84
N GLY A 14 -35.10 24.67 -18.80
CA GLY A 14 -36.20 23.81 -19.27
C GLY A 14 -36.71 24.01 -20.70
N SER A 15 -35.89 24.43 -21.67
CA SER A 15 -36.24 24.17 -23.08
C SER A 15 -35.86 22.72 -23.46
N PRO A 16 -36.75 21.95 -24.13
CA PRO A 16 -36.40 20.60 -24.59
C PRO A 16 -35.20 20.68 -25.52
N LEU A 17 -34.20 19.83 -25.27
CA LEU A 17 -33.00 19.73 -26.10
C LEU A 17 -33.40 19.36 -27.53
N SER A 18 -32.72 19.93 -28.51
CA SER A 18 -32.90 19.51 -29.90
C SER A 18 -32.42 18.07 -30.10
N ILE A 19 -32.84 17.43 -31.19
CA ILE A 19 -32.43 16.05 -31.52
C ILE A 19 -30.90 15.94 -31.61
N GLU A 20 -30.24 16.95 -32.19
CA GLU A 20 -28.79 17.02 -32.31
C GLU A 20 -28.11 17.16 -30.94
N GLN A 21 -28.69 17.97 -30.04
CA GLN A 21 -28.20 18.12 -28.67
C GLN A 21 -28.37 16.83 -27.86
N LEU A 22 -29.48 16.10 -28.06
CA LEU A 22 -29.71 14.81 -27.43
C LEU A 22 -28.73 13.74 -27.94
N GLN A 23 -28.46 13.69 -29.24
CA GLN A 23 -27.46 12.79 -29.83
C GLN A 23 -26.06 13.09 -29.29
N SER A 24 -25.64 14.35 -29.30
CA SER A 24 -24.34 14.76 -28.76
C SER A 24 -24.19 14.40 -27.28
N LYS A 25 -25.24 14.59 -26.47
CA LYS A 25 -25.25 14.22 -25.06
C LYS A 25 -25.22 12.70 -24.87
N TYR A 26 -25.90 11.94 -25.72
CA TYR A 26 -25.83 10.49 -25.71
C TYR A 26 -24.41 10.01 -26.02
N ASP A 27 -23.76 10.56 -27.04
CA ASP A 27 -22.40 10.18 -27.42
C ASP A 27 -21.39 10.49 -26.30
N GLU A 28 -21.52 11.65 -25.66
CA GLU A 28 -20.70 12.03 -24.50
C GLU A 28 -20.89 11.05 -23.32
N LEU A 29 -22.15 10.74 -23.00
CA LEU A 29 -22.46 9.80 -21.92
C LEU A 29 -22.00 8.37 -22.23
N ASN A 30 -22.15 7.94 -23.48
CA ASN A 30 -21.70 6.63 -23.93
C ASN A 30 -20.17 6.53 -23.89
N HIS A 31 -19.46 7.59 -24.28
CA HIS A 31 -18.01 7.65 -24.15
C HIS A 31 -17.57 7.53 -22.69
N LYS A 32 -18.15 8.34 -21.79
CA LYS A 32 -17.88 8.27 -20.35
C LYS A 32 -18.17 6.90 -19.75
N LYS A 33 -19.24 6.24 -20.21
CA LYS A 33 -19.56 4.87 -19.79
C LYS A 33 -18.45 3.90 -20.20
N ILE A 34 -18.01 3.95 -21.44
CA ILE A 34 -16.94 3.07 -21.95
C ILE A 34 -15.64 3.28 -21.17
N GLU A 35 -15.27 4.54 -20.89
CA GLU A 35 -14.09 4.86 -20.07
C GLU A 35 -14.21 4.30 -18.64
N ALA A 36 -15.37 4.49 -18.01
CA ALA A 36 -15.63 3.99 -16.66
C ALA A 36 -15.59 2.45 -16.61
N ASP A 37 -16.22 1.78 -17.56
CA ASP A 37 -16.22 0.31 -17.67
C ASP A 37 -14.80 -0.23 -17.90
N THR A 38 -14.02 0.45 -18.75
CA THR A 38 -12.62 0.10 -19.00
C THR A 38 -11.79 0.25 -17.73
N ARG A 39 -11.91 1.39 -17.03
CA ARG A 39 -11.20 1.65 -15.77
C ARG A 39 -11.57 0.61 -14.71
N HIS A 40 -12.86 0.30 -14.57
CA HIS A 40 -13.35 -0.69 -13.62
C HIS A 40 -12.73 -2.07 -13.89
N ARG A 41 -12.75 -2.52 -15.15
CA ARG A 41 -12.15 -3.80 -15.56
C ARG A 41 -10.65 -3.84 -15.27
N LEU A 42 -9.91 -2.76 -15.53
CA LEU A 42 -8.48 -2.69 -15.25
C LEU A 42 -8.19 -2.74 -13.74
N THR A 43 -8.98 -2.03 -12.92
CA THR A 43 -8.82 -2.06 -11.45
C THR A 43 -9.14 -3.44 -10.88
N LEU A 44 -10.16 -4.13 -11.37
CA LEU A 44 -10.46 -5.51 -10.95
C LEU A 44 -9.33 -6.48 -11.30
N ALA A 45 -8.74 -6.35 -12.50
CA ALA A 45 -7.61 -7.19 -12.90
C ALA A 45 -6.39 -6.98 -12.00
N GLU A 46 -6.07 -5.72 -11.64
CA GLU A 46 -4.95 -5.45 -10.73
C GLU A 46 -5.25 -5.92 -9.30
N LEU A 47 -6.49 -5.79 -8.82
CA LEU A 47 -6.91 -6.32 -7.52
C LEU A 47 -6.70 -7.84 -7.45
N GLU A 48 -7.10 -8.56 -8.49
CA GLU A 48 -6.99 -10.02 -8.52
C GLU A 48 -5.53 -10.47 -8.59
N LYS A 49 -4.70 -9.75 -9.35
CA LYS A 49 -3.26 -9.95 -9.38
C LYS A 49 -2.63 -9.76 -8.00
N LEU A 50 -2.98 -8.69 -7.28
CA LEU A 50 -2.50 -8.43 -5.93
C LEU A 50 -2.95 -9.52 -4.94
N ARG A 51 -4.20 -9.98 -5.01
CA ARG A 51 -4.70 -11.10 -4.21
C ARG A 51 -3.94 -12.39 -4.48
N THR A 52 -3.71 -12.70 -5.75
CA THR A 52 -2.95 -13.88 -6.15
C THR A 52 -1.52 -13.82 -5.64
N GLN A 53 -0.86 -12.65 -5.74
CA GLN A 53 0.48 -12.44 -5.18
C GLN A 53 0.51 -12.58 -3.66
N ALA A 54 -0.48 -12.02 -2.96
CA ALA A 54 -0.59 -12.15 -1.51
C ALA A 54 -0.76 -13.62 -1.10
N LYS A 55 -1.66 -14.36 -1.75
CA LYS A 55 -1.83 -15.81 -1.53
C LYS A 55 -0.56 -16.60 -1.82
N ALA A 56 0.16 -16.28 -2.90
CA ALA A 56 1.38 -16.97 -3.27
C ALA A 56 2.53 -16.74 -2.27
N MET A 57 2.72 -15.50 -1.80
CA MET A 57 3.81 -15.15 -0.89
C MET A 57 3.51 -15.50 0.57
N TRP A 58 2.26 -15.32 1.00
CA TRP A 58 1.89 -15.36 2.40
C TRP A 58 0.83 -16.42 2.72
N GLY A 59 0.31 -17.14 1.72
CA GLY A 59 -0.76 -18.13 1.88
C GLY A 59 -2.17 -17.55 1.99
N THR A 60 -2.32 -16.23 2.08
CA THR A 60 -3.59 -15.53 2.33
C THR A 60 -3.62 -14.16 1.66
N ASP A 61 -4.81 -13.69 1.28
CA ASP A 61 -5.08 -12.30 0.86
C ASP A 61 -5.86 -11.50 1.91
N ASP A 62 -6.09 -12.06 3.09
CA ASP A 62 -6.72 -11.37 4.21
C ASP A 62 -5.73 -10.40 4.87
N ILE A 63 -6.08 -9.12 4.86
CA ILE A 63 -5.27 -8.04 5.43
C ILE A 63 -5.01 -8.26 6.93
N GLU A 64 -6.00 -8.76 7.68
CA GLU A 64 -5.83 -8.98 9.12
C GLU A 64 -4.91 -10.17 9.39
N GLU A 65 -5.01 -11.23 8.59
CA GLU A 65 -4.10 -12.37 8.68
C GLU A 65 -2.66 -11.97 8.31
N LEU A 66 -2.48 -11.13 7.27
CA LEU A 66 -1.17 -10.59 6.90
C LEU A 66 -0.56 -9.73 8.01
N LYS A 67 -1.35 -8.91 8.71
CA LYS A 67 -0.88 -8.13 9.87
C LYS A 67 -0.44 -9.04 11.01
N LEU A 68 -1.20 -10.10 11.31
CA LEU A 68 -0.83 -11.07 12.34
C LEU A 68 0.49 -11.77 11.99
N LYS A 69 0.67 -12.20 10.74
CA LYS A 69 1.94 -12.79 10.27
C LYS A 69 3.09 -11.81 10.40
N LEU A 70 2.88 -10.52 10.08
CA LEU A 70 3.90 -9.49 10.22
C LEU A 70 4.34 -9.34 11.69
N VAL A 71 3.40 -9.27 12.62
CA VAL A 71 3.70 -9.17 14.06
C VAL A 71 4.47 -10.42 14.53
N GLN A 72 4.04 -11.61 14.10
CA GLN A 72 4.73 -12.85 14.45
C GLN A 72 6.17 -12.88 13.90
N MET A 73 6.38 -12.48 12.64
CA MET A 73 7.71 -12.39 12.04
C MET A 73 8.59 -11.35 12.75
N GLN A 74 8.02 -10.22 13.19
CA GLN A 74 8.77 -9.23 13.97
C GLN A 74 9.22 -9.80 15.31
N HIS A 75 8.33 -10.51 16.02
CA HIS A 75 8.67 -11.17 17.28
C HIS A 75 9.77 -12.23 17.09
N GLU A 76 9.64 -13.10 16.08
CA GLU A 76 10.66 -14.10 15.78
C GLU A 76 12.02 -13.46 15.43
N ASN A 77 12.02 -12.34 14.69
CA ASN A 77 13.25 -11.61 14.39
C ASN A 77 13.89 -11.00 15.63
N GLU A 78 13.07 -10.46 16.54
CA GLU A 78 13.51 -9.94 17.83
C GLU A 78 14.19 -11.03 18.67
N GLU A 79 13.55 -12.19 18.78
CA GLU A 79 14.09 -13.35 19.50
C GLU A 79 15.40 -13.85 18.88
N ARG A 80 15.45 -13.97 17.55
CA ARG A 80 16.68 -14.37 16.84
C ARG A 80 17.80 -13.36 17.06
N ARG A 81 17.50 -12.05 17.00
CA ARG A 81 18.49 -11.01 17.25
C ARG A 81 19.03 -11.07 18.68
N ALA A 82 18.15 -11.22 19.67
CA ALA A 82 18.54 -11.35 21.08
C ALA A 82 19.43 -12.59 21.30
N LYS A 83 19.07 -13.72 20.69
CA LYS A 83 19.89 -14.94 20.73
C LYS A 83 21.27 -14.74 20.12
N TYR A 84 21.33 -14.11 18.94
CA TYR A 84 22.62 -13.82 18.29
C TYR A 84 23.48 -12.87 19.12
N GLN A 85 22.87 -11.85 19.72
CA GLN A 85 23.58 -10.94 20.61
C GLN A 85 24.20 -11.69 21.80
N SER A 86 23.44 -12.54 22.48
CA SER A 86 23.96 -13.33 23.59
C SER A 86 25.07 -14.30 23.16
N GLN A 87 24.98 -14.87 21.96
CA GLN A 87 26.03 -15.74 21.42
C GLN A 87 27.31 -14.95 21.13
N LEU A 88 27.20 -13.75 20.57
CA LEU A 88 28.35 -12.87 20.32
C LEU A 88 29.04 -12.50 21.63
N GLU A 89 28.27 -12.09 22.64
CA GLU A 89 28.82 -11.74 23.96
C GLU A 89 29.55 -12.92 24.62
N SER A 90 29.04 -14.15 24.49
CA SER A 90 29.74 -15.36 24.97
C SER A 90 31.06 -15.56 24.26
N ILE A 91 31.06 -15.47 22.93
CA ILE A 91 32.26 -15.65 22.10
C ILE A 91 33.30 -14.58 22.43
N GLU A 92 32.88 -13.32 22.58
CA GLU A 92 33.75 -12.21 22.96
C GLU A 92 34.39 -12.44 24.34
N SER A 93 33.61 -12.92 25.31
CA SER A 93 34.11 -13.25 26.64
C SER A 93 35.12 -14.41 26.61
N GLU A 94 34.79 -15.49 25.90
CA GLU A 94 35.67 -16.66 25.75
C GLU A 94 36.98 -16.27 25.05
N LEU A 95 36.92 -15.43 24.02
CA LEU A 95 38.09 -14.94 23.31
C LEU A 95 38.98 -14.09 24.23
N ALA A 96 38.40 -13.17 25.00
CA ALA A 96 39.14 -12.34 25.94
C ALA A 96 39.84 -13.17 27.04
N GLU A 97 39.21 -14.26 27.48
CA GLU A 97 39.83 -15.21 28.42
C GLU A 97 41.03 -15.91 27.77
N ILE A 98 40.88 -16.44 26.56
CA ILE A 98 41.97 -17.09 25.80
C ILE A 98 43.13 -16.12 25.57
N GLU A 99 42.85 -14.89 25.15
CA GLU A 99 43.87 -13.84 24.94
C GLU A 99 44.63 -13.53 26.24
N THR A 100 43.91 -13.45 27.36
CA THR A 100 44.52 -13.24 28.68
C THR A 100 45.42 -14.39 29.09
N GLN A 101 44.97 -15.64 28.92
CA GLN A 101 45.78 -16.82 29.23
C GLN A 101 47.03 -16.89 28.35
N HIS A 102 46.89 -16.59 27.06
CA HIS A 102 48.02 -16.57 26.13
C HIS A 102 49.07 -15.51 26.51
N ARG A 103 48.63 -14.29 26.85
CA ARG A 103 49.53 -13.23 27.33
C ARG A 103 50.28 -13.64 28.61
N LEU A 104 49.56 -14.20 29.59
CA LEU A 104 50.17 -14.67 30.84
C LEU A 104 51.20 -15.79 30.60
N ALA A 105 50.93 -16.70 29.66
CA ALA A 105 51.86 -17.76 29.28
C ALA A 105 53.11 -17.21 28.57
N GLN A 106 52.99 -16.13 27.79
CA GLN A 106 54.12 -15.47 27.15
C GLN A 106 54.99 -14.68 28.14
N ASP A 107 54.40 -14.09 29.17
CA ASP A 107 55.15 -13.34 30.19
C ASP A 107 55.92 -14.23 31.18
N GLN A 108 55.60 -15.54 31.23
CA GLN A 108 56.21 -16.53 32.10
C GLN A 108 57.29 -17.40 31.41
N ALA A 109 57.49 -17.25 30.11
CA ALA A 109 58.47 -17.96 29.29
C ALA A 109 59.72 -17.11 29.01
#